data_AF-A0A938PRC5-F1
#
_entry.id   AF-A0A938PRC5-F1
#
_cell.length_a   1.000
_cell.length_b   1.000
_cell.length_c   1.000
_cell.angle_alpha   90.00
_cell.angle_beta   90.00
_cell.angle_gamma   90.00
#
_symmetry.space_group_name_H-M   'P 1'
#
loop_
_entity.id
_entity.type
_entity.pdbx_description
1 polymer ?
#
loop_
_entity_poly.entity_id
_entity_poly.type
_entity_poly.pdbx_seq_one_letter_code
_entity_poly.pdbx_strand_id
1 'polypeptide(L)'
;MVNEYDGDASVVTVEVAYAKPDEQVIVAVNLPKDATVGQAIHASGFLTRFPDIDQTTLTVGVFGAVVKLDQPLTDGDRIEIYRPLRRDPKDARRIRASKQ
;
A
#
# COMPACT_ATOMS: atom_id res chain seq x y z
N MET A 1 10.70 -29.03 -28.68
CA MET A 1 10.50 -28.36 -27.38
C MET A 1 9.79 -27.06 -27.69
N VAL A 2 8.56 -26.92 -27.21
CA VAL A 2 7.74 -25.73 -27.44
C VAL A 2 8.39 -24.56 -26.70
N ASN A 3 8.87 -23.56 -27.44
CA ASN A 3 9.16 -22.26 -26.84
C ASN A 3 7.81 -21.54 -26.71
N GLU A 4 7.31 -21.46 -25.49
CA GLU A 4 6.17 -20.61 -25.11
C GLU A 4 6.57 -19.13 -25.28
N TYR A 5 6.44 -18.63 -26.50
CA TYR A 5 6.39 -17.20 -26.78
C TYR A 5 4.97 -16.70 -26.50
N ASP A 6 4.65 -16.49 -25.22
CA ASP A 6 3.44 -15.74 -24.79
C ASP A 6 3.82 -14.60 -23.81
N GLY A 7 5.05 -14.09 -23.98
CA GLY A 7 5.82 -13.37 -22.97
C GLY A 7 5.59 -11.87 -22.82
N ASP A 8 4.56 -11.28 -23.42
CA ASP A 8 4.32 -9.82 -23.33
C ASP A 8 2.90 -9.42 -22.84
N ALA A 9 2.02 -10.39 -22.57
CA ALA A 9 0.62 -10.10 -22.23
C ALA A 9 0.16 -10.51 -20.82
N SER A 10 1.06 -11.06 -20.00
CA SER A 10 0.72 -11.66 -18.69
C SER A 10 1.21 -10.88 -17.48
N VAL A 11 1.94 -9.79 -17.67
CA VAL A 11 2.39 -8.92 -16.57
C VAL A 11 1.79 -7.52 -16.68
N VAL A 12 1.52 -6.92 -15.52
CA VAL A 12 1.11 -5.53 -15.35
C VAL A 12 2.19 -4.81 -14.55
N THR A 13 2.54 -3.61 -14.99
CA THR A 13 3.45 -2.71 -14.30
C THR A 13 2.61 -1.71 -13.53
N VAL A 14 2.76 -1.67 -12.22
CA VAL A 14 2.02 -0.74 -11.35
C VAL A 14 2.98 0.00 -10.44
N GLU A 15 2.55 1.14 -9.94
CA GLU A 15 3.32 1.94 -8.99
C GLU A 15 2.69 1.88 -7.60
N VAL A 16 3.47 1.62 -6.57
CA VAL A 16 3.04 1.72 -5.17
C VAL A 16 3.67 2.95 -4.55
N ALA A 17 2.83 3.87 -4.10
CA ALA A 17 3.21 5.14 -3.51
C ALA A 17 2.82 5.22 -2.03
N TYR A 18 3.73 5.69 -1.20
CA TYR A 18 3.48 6.01 0.21
C TYR A 18 4.15 7.33 0.55
N ALA A 19 3.35 8.26 1.05
CA ALA A 19 3.82 9.56 1.47
C ALA A 19 3.69 9.68 3.00
N LYS A 20 4.81 9.88 3.68
CA LYS A 20 4.91 10.43 5.03
C LYS A 20 5.20 11.95 4.95
N PRO A 21 5.04 12.73 6.03
CA PRO A 21 5.37 14.15 6.03
C PRO A 21 6.85 14.44 5.73
N ASP A 22 7.73 13.51 6.09
CA ASP A 22 9.18 13.57 6.01
C ASP A 22 9.77 12.84 4.80
N GLU A 23 9.02 11.91 4.19
CA GLU A 23 9.52 11.04 3.13
C GLU A 23 8.40 10.62 2.19
N GLN A 24 8.68 10.64 0.89
CA GLN A 24 7.79 10.09 -0.14
C GLN A 24 8.54 8.98 -0.88
N VAL A 25 7.89 7.84 -1.04
CA VAL A 25 8.47 6.69 -1.73
C VAL A 25 7.48 6.18 -2.76
N ILE A 26 7.96 6.00 -3.98
CA ILE A 26 7.23 5.40 -5.09
C ILE A 26 8.09 4.26 -5.61
N VAL A 27 7.51 3.07 -5.75
CA VAL A 27 8.19 1.89 -6.28
C VAL A 27 7.32 1.27 -7.35
N ALA A 28 7.88 1.14 -8.56
CA ALA A 28 7.28 0.36 -9.63
C ALA A 28 7.49 -1.14 -9.38
N VAL A 29 6.43 -1.92 -9.54
CA VAL A 29 6.45 -3.37 -9.39
C VAL A 29 5.79 -4.03 -10.60
N ASN A 30 6.40 -5.11 -11.06
CA ASN A 30 5.86 -5.93 -12.15
C ASN A 30 5.21 -7.16 -11.55
N LEU A 31 3.95 -7.39 -11.87
CA LEU A 31 3.13 -8.45 -11.30
C LEU A 31 2.37 -9.18 -12.39
N PRO A 32 1.87 -10.41 -12.15
CA PRO A 32 0.93 -11.06 -13.06
C PRO A 32 -0.32 -10.21 -13.31
N LYS A 33 -0.94 -10.33 -14.49
CA LYS A 33 -2.12 -9.55 -14.91
C LYS A 33 -3.35 -9.67 -14.00
N ASP A 34 -3.44 -10.75 -13.24
CA ASP A 34 -4.52 -10.98 -12.27
C ASP A 34 -4.11 -10.61 -10.84
N ALA A 35 -3.00 -9.88 -10.69
CA ALA A 35 -2.51 -9.50 -9.39
C ALA A 35 -3.41 -8.46 -8.72
N THR A 36 -3.45 -8.52 -7.40
CA THR A 36 -4.27 -7.62 -6.59
C THR A 36 -3.46 -6.49 -5.98
N VAL A 37 -4.16 -5.44 -5.54
CA VAL A 37 -3.59 -4.32 -4.80
C VAL A 37 -2.73 -4.80 -3.61
N GLY A 38 -3.20 -5.79 -2.87
CA GLY A 38 -2.46 -6.37 -1.74
C GLY A 38 -1.16 -7.06 -2.15
N GLN A 39 -1.16 -7.75 -3.29
CA GLN A 39 0.05 -8.38 -3.83
C GLN A 39 1.07 -7.33 -4.29
N ALA A 40 0.62 -6.22 -4.87
CA ALA A 40 1.51 -5.11 -5.23
C ALA A 40 2.18 -4.48 -4.01
N ILE A 41 1.43 -4.24 -2.94
CA ILE A 41 1.97 -3.68 -1.68
C ILE A 41 2.96 -4.64 -1.03
N HIS A 42 2.71 -5.94 -1.12
CA HIS A 42 3.66 -6.95 -0.63
C HIS A 42 4.93 -6.98 -1.49
N ALA A 43 4.79 -6.99 -2.82
CA ALA A 43 5.91 -7.02 -3.75
C ALA A 43 6.77 -5.75 -3.70
N SER A 44 6.19 -4.60 -3.35
CA SER A 44 6.93 -3.34 -3.19
C SER A 44 7.84 -3.33 -1.95
N GLY A 45 7.65 -4.27 -1.01
CA GLY A 45 8.41 -4.35 0.24
C GLY A 45 8.02 -3.27 1.27
N PHE A 46 6.93 -2.54 1.05
CA PHE A 46 6.54 -1.41 1.91
C PHE A 46 6.17 -1.86 3.31
N LEU A 47 5.56 -3.03 3.46
CA LEU A 47 5.24 -3.60 4.78
C LEU A 47 6.49 -3.91 5.60
N THR A 48 7.62 -4.21 4.95
CA THR A 48 8.90 -4.43 5.62
C THR A 48 9.63 -3.10 5.87
N ARG A 49 9.60 -2.18 4.91
CA ARG A 49 10.25 -0.86 5.01
C ARG A 49 9.57 0.05 6.03
N PHE A 50 8.26 -0.06 6.18
CA PHE A 50 7.43 0.78 7.05
C PHE A 50 6.60 -0.10 7.99
N PRO A 51 7.16 -0.53 9.13
CA PRO A 51 6.45 -1.38 10.09
C PRO A 51 5.26 -0.67 10.77
N ASP A 52 5.16 0.66 10.63
CA ASP A 52 4.01 1.45 11.07
C ASP A 52 2.75 1.23 10.21
N ILE A 53 2.89 0.58 9.04
CA ILE A 53 1.78 0.23 8.18
C ILE A 53 1.10 -1.03 8.72
N ASP A 54 -0.10 -0.87 9.27
CA ASP A 54 -0.96 -1.99 9.62
C ASP A 54 -1.83 -2.38 8.43
N GLN A 55 -1.58 -3.57 7.87
CA GLN A 55 -2.31 -4.11 6.72
C GLN A 55 -3.82 -4.28 7.00
N THR A 56 -4.23 -4.43 8.27
CA THR A 56 -5.63 -4.65 8.64
C THR A 56 -6.45 -3.35 8.63
N THR A 57 -5.81 -2.21 8.86
CA THR A 57 -6.43 -0.88 8.87
C THR A 57 -5.99 -0.02 7.69
N LEU A 58 -5.23 -0.60 6.77
CA LEU A 58 -4.67 0.06 5.61
C LEU A 58 -5.77 0.56 4.68
N THR A 59 -5.80 1.87 4.46
CA THR A 59 -6.63 2.46 3.40
C THR A 59 -5.75 2.70 2.20
N VAL A 60 -6.16 2.19 1.05
CA VAL A 60 -5.45 2.34 -0.23
C VAL A 60 -6.38 2.94 -1.25
N GLY A 61 -5.82 3.69 -2.19
CA GLY A 61 -6.56 4.21 -3.32
C GLY A 61 -5.86 3.96 -4.65
N VAL A 62 -6.65 3.91 -5.71
CA VAL A 62 -6.17 3.90 -7.10
C VAL A 62 -6.90 5.04 -7.82
N PHE A 63 -6.15 5.94 -8.46
CA PHE A 63 -6.69 7.17 -9.08
C PHE A 63 -7.61 8.00 -8.15
N GLY A 64 -7.25 8.12 -6.87
CA GLY A 64 -8.03 8.89 -5.88
C GLY A 64 -9.32 8.21 -5.39
N ALA A 65 -9.65 7.01 -5.88
CA ALA A 65 -10.75 6.20 -5.37
C ALA A 65 -10.24 5.19 -4.34
N VAL A 66 -10.91 5.06 -3.18
CA VAL A 66 -10.55 4.04 -2.18
C VAL A 66 -10.91 2.66 -2.72
N VAL A 67 -9.94 1.75 -2.70
CA VAL A 67 -10.07 0.38 -3.22
C VAL A 67 -9.81 -0.64 -2.13
N LYS A 68 -10.22 -1.89 -2.37
CA LYS A 68 -9.91 -3.01 -1.49
C LYS A 68 -8.59 -3.68 -1.90
N LEU A 69 -7.97 -4.39 -0.97
CA LEU A 69 -6.73 -5.13 -1.22
C LEU A 69 -6.89 -6.30 -2.21
N ASP A 70 -8.10 -6.81 -2.37
CA ASP A 70 -8.46 -7.90 -3.30
C ASP A 70 -8.82 -7.41 -4.70
N GLN A 71 -8.84 -6.09 -4.94
CA GLN A 71 -9.15 -5.54 -6.26
C GLN A 71 -8.03 -5.89 -7.25
N PRO A 72 -8.37 -6.42 -8.44
CA PRO A 72 -7.40 -6.67 -9.51
C PRO A 72 -6.84 -5.36 -10.04
N LEU A 73 -5.57 -5.40 -10.44
CA LEU A 73 -4.84 -4.26 -10.97
C LEU A 73 -4.82 -4.24 -12.49
N THR A 74 -4.75 -3.03 -13.04
CA THR A 74 -4.51 -2.80 -14.46
C THR A 74 -3.11 -2.22 -14.66
N ASP A 75 -2.54 -2.45 -15.83
CA ASP A 75 -1.27 -1.86 -16.21
C ASP A 75 -1.33 -0.32 -16.11
N GLY A 76 -0.31 0.27 -15.49
CA GLY A 76 -0.23 1.71 -15.23
C GLY A 76 -1.00 2.18 -13.99
N ASP A 77 -1.65 1.30 -13.23
CA ASP A 77 -2.31 1.68 -11.97
C ASP A 77 -1.27 2.22 -10.97
N ARG A 78 -1.65 3.29 -10.27
CA ARG A 78 -0.92 3.78 -9.11
C ARG A 78 -1.72 3.53 -7.84
N ILE A 79 -1.16 2.70 -6.97
CA ILE A 79 -1.66 2.38 -5.64
C ILE A 79 -1.10 3.43 -4.67
N GLU A 80 -1.99 4.19 -4.05
CA GLU A 80 -1.66 5.22 -3.08
C GLU A 80 -2.02 4.71 -1.68
N ILE A 81 -1.02 4.53 -0.82
CA ILE A 81 -1.21 4.09 0.57
C ILE A 81 -1.49 5.32 1.44
N TYR A 82 -2.69 5.39 2.00
CA TYR A 82 -3.09 6.45 2.92
C TYR A 82 -2.66 6.14 4.35
N ARG A 83 -2.30 7.20 5.07
CA ARG A 83 -1.98 7.11 6.50
C ARG A 83 -3.27 7.09 7.32
N PRO A 84 -3.41 6.20 8.31
CA PRO A 84 -4.51 6.32 9.26
C PRO A 84 -4.41 7.68 9.97
N LEU A 85 -5.52 8.40 10.05
CA LEU A 85 -5.61 9.60 10.88
C LEU A 85 -5.45 9.13 12.33
N ARG A 86 -4.25 9.26 12.91
CA ARG A 86 -4.03 9.15 14.35
C ARG A 86 -4.83 10.23 15.07
N ARG A 87 -6.13 10.01 15.23
CA ARG A 87 -6.90 10.53 16.35
C ARG A 87 -6.94 9.41 17.36
N ASP A 88 -5.95 9.37 18.23
CA ASP A 88 -6.05 8.61 19.46
C ASP A 88 -6.46 9.58 20.59
N PRO A 89 -7.77 9.74 20.88
CA PRO A 89 -8.23 10.59 21.97
C PRO A 89 -7.98 10.02 23.38
N LYS A 90 -7.19 8.94 23.53
CA LYS A 90 -7.13 8.17 24.78
C LYS A 90 -5.86 8.30 25.63
N ASP A 91 -4.87 9.11 25.25
CA ASP A 91 -3.70 9.37 26.13
C ASP A 91 -3.66 10.78 26.76
N ALA A 92 -4.63 11.65 26.46
CA ALA A 92 -4.71 12.98 27.09
C ALA A 92 -5.27 12.97 28.53
N ARG A 93 -5.64 11.81 29.09
CA ARG A 93 -6.28 11.70 30.42
C ARG A 93 -5.46 10.94 31.46
N ARG A 94 -4.12 10.89 31.33
CA ARG A 94 -3.27 10.39 32.42
C ARG A 94 -2.04 11.26 32.68
N ILE A 95 -2.19 12.57 32.56
CA ILE A 95 -1.16 13.53 33.00
C ILE A 95 -1.76 14.39 34.12
N ARG A 96 -1.33 14.04 35.35
CA ARG A 96 -1.23 14.88 36.56
C ARG A 96 -2.54 15.26 37.28
N ALA A 97 -2.98 14.36 38.16
CA ALA A 97 -3.74 14.73 39.36
C ALA A 97 -3.34 13.88 40.58
N SER A 98 -2.04 13.60 40.75
CA SER A 98 -1.49 12.99 41.97
C SER A 98 -0.18 13.66 42.37
N LYS A 99 -0.24 14.99 42.56
CA LYS A 99 0.67 15.74 43.44
C LYS A 99 -0.11 16.89 44.07
N GLN A 100 -0.89 16.57 45.10
CA GLN A 100 -1.00 17.38 46.30
C GLN A 100 -1.50 16.50 47.43
#